data_AF-A0A164JCD5-F1
#
_entry.id   AF-A0A164JCD5-F1
#
_cell.length_a   1.000
_cell.length_b   1.000
_cell.length_c   1.000
_cell.angle_alpha   90.00
_cell.angle_beta   90.00
_cell.angle_gamma   90.00
#
_symmetry.space_group_name_H-M   'P 1'
#
loop_
_entity.id
_entity.type
_entity.pdbx_description
1 polymer ?
#
loop_
_entity_poly.entity_id
_entity_poly.type
_entity_poly.pdbx_seq_one_letter_code
_entity_poly.pdbx_strand_id
1 'polypeptide(L)'
;MTATLDETYARLDRPGRFGAIRQYQFTIMPSDECSHDHSSVCATCAREWTDYEFGDDFPFERGPRITVRDLIEAGQIQVGTVLTNDSHSEASAVVTGDGGLMLTDGRIYSNPSAAAHAVRRMSSGPGGPDTCPD
;
A
#
# COMPACT_ATOMS: atom_id res chain seq x y z
N MET A 1 5.12 -18.27 0.69
CA MET A 1 3.79 -17.91 1.23
C MET A 1 3.10 -16.97 0.28
N THR A 2 1.77 -16.95 0.31
CA THR A 2 0.96 -16.02 -0.49
C THR A 2 0.08 -15.15 0.39
N ALA A 3 0.00 -13.88 0.05
CA ALA A 3 -0.99 -12.95 0.59
C ALA A 3 -1.78 -12.28 -0.54
N THR A 4 -2.99 -11.86 -0.25
CA THR A 4 -3.84 -11.06 -1.12
C THR A 4 -4.14 -9.72 -0.48
N LEU A 5 -4.18 -8.67 -1.29
CA LEU A 5 -4.56 -7.32 -0.89
C LEU A 5 -5.73 -6.88 -1.77
N ASP A 6 -6.82 -6.47 -1.15
CA ASP A 6 -7.90 -5.76 -1.84
C ASP A 6 -7.48 -4.32 -2.11
N GLU A 7 -7.26 -4.02 -3.38
CA GLU A 7 -6.91 -2.69 -3.85
C GLU A 7 -8.12 -2.07 -4.55
N THR A 8 -8.35 -0.78 -4.31
CA THR A 8 -9.37 -0.02 -5.04
C THR A 8 -8.67 1.02 -5.92
N TYR A 9 -9.15 1.23 -7.12
CA TYR A 9 -8.52 2.13 -8.09
C TYR A 9 -9.55 3.13 -8.60
N ALA A 10 -9.14 4.39 -8.75
CA ALA A 10 -9.85 5.37 -9.56
C ALA A 10 -9.08 5.58 -10.86
N ARG A 11 -9.81 5.60 -11.97
CA ARG A 11 -9.27 5.80 -13.31
C ARG A 11 -9.67 7.17 -13.83
N LEU A 12 -8.73 7.90 -14.41
CA LEU A 12 -9.01 9.20 -15.04
C LEU A 12 -9.89 9.03 -16.29
N ASP A 13 -9.75 7.92 -17.02
CA ASP A 13 -10.49 7.60 -18.24
C ASP A 13 -11.88 7.01 -17.99
N ARG A 14 -12.14 6.51 -16.78
CA ARG A 14 -13.41 5.86 -16.44
C ARG A 14 -13.90 6.30 -15.05
N PRO A 15 -15.01 7.05 -14.97
CA PRO A 15 -15.58 7.42 -13.68
C PRO A 15 -16.06 6.16 -12.95
N GLY A 16 -15.63 6.02 -11.70
CA GLY A 16 -15.99 4.88 -10.85
C GLY A 16 -14.80 4.36 -10.04
N ARG A 17 -15.08 3.37 -9.19
CA ARG A 17 -14.07 2.64 -8.43
C ARG A 17 -14.01 1.22 -8.93
N PHE A 18 -12.80 0.73 -9.09
CA PHE A 18 -12.53 -0.62 -9.54
C PHE A 18 -11.79 -1.33 -8.43
N GLY A 19 -12.40 -2.38 -7.87
CA GLY A 19 -11.69 -3.29 -6.99
C GLY A 19 -10.78 -4.20 -7.82
N ALA A 20 -9.57 -4.47 -7.36
CA ALA A 20 -8.74 -5.56 -7.84
C ALA A 20 -8.10 -6.27 -6.65
N ILE A 21 -8.02 -7.59 -6.72
CA ILE A 21 -7.31 -8.39 -5.74
C ILE A 21 -5.89 -8.60 -6.27
N ARG A 22 -4.89 -8.15 -5.52
CA ARG A 22 -3.49 -8.37 -5.86
C ARG A 22 -2.88 -9.42 -4.98
N GLN A 23 -2.31 -10.44 -5.61
CA GLN A 23 -1.58 -11.49 -4.91
C GLN A 23 -0.09 -11.13 -4.81
N TYR A 24 0.48 -11.35 -3.62
CA TYR A 24 1.88 -11.22 -3.30
C TYR A 24 2.45 -12.59 -2.92
N GLN A 25 3.53 -12.97 -3.57
CA GLN A 25 4.36 -14.11 -3.18
C GLN A 25 5.57 -13.60 -2.41
N PHE A 26 5.78 -14.14 -1.21
CA PHE A 26 6.87 -13.74 -0.34
C PHE A 26 7.44 -14.91 0.47
N THR A 27 8.65 -14.72 0.97
CA THR A 27 9.35 -15.65 1.87
C THR A 27 9.50 -15.05 3.26
N ILE A 28 9.35 -15.85 4.30
CA ILE A 28 9.62 -15.40 5.67
C ILE A 28 11.10 -15.55 5.98
N MET A 29 11.72 -14.48 6.48
CA MET A 29 13.15 -14.44 6.77
C MET A 29 13.43 -13.67 8.07
N PRO A 30 14.60 -13.89 8.71
CA PRO A 30 15.09 -13.07 9.81
C PRO A 30 15.19 -11.58 9.43
N SER A 31 15.12 -10.70 10.43
CA SER A 31 15.11 -9.24 10.19
C SER A 31 16.40 -8.71 9.55
N ASP A 32 17.53 -9.35 9.80
CA ASP A 32 18.85 -9.04 9.24
C ASP A 32 19.02 -9.50 7.79
N GLU A 33 18.18 -10.41 7.32
CA GLU A 33 18.20 -10.96 5.95
C GLU A 33 17.02 -10.45 5.09
N CYS A 34 16.14 -9.61 5.67
CA CYS A 34 14.94 -9.13 5.01
C CYS A 34 15.26 -8.05 3.96
N SER A 35 14.77 -8.22 2.73
CA SER A 35 14.88 -7.22 1.65
C SER A 35 13.91 -6.05 1.80
N HIS A 36 12.88 -6.19 2.64
CA HIS A 36 11.85 -5.18 2.91
C HIS A 36 11.05 -4.69 1.66
N ASP A 37 11.03 -5.46 0.57
CA ASP A 37 10.47 -5.08 -0.75
C ASP A 37 9.22 -5.91 -1.19
N HIS A 38 8.57 -6.58 -0.23
CA HIS A 38 7.49 -7.58 -0.40
C HIS A 38 7.90 -8.93 -0.99
N SER A 39 9.16 -9.13 -1.38
CA SER A 39 9.64 -10.49 -1.71
C SER A 39 10.02 -11.26 -0.45
N SER A 40 10.36 -10.57 0.65
CA SER A 40 10.54 -11.15 1.97
C SER A 40 9.79 -10.39 3.07
N VAL A 41 9.41 -11.11 4.13
CA VAL A 41 8.74 -10.55 5.32
C VAL A 41 9.44 -11.06 6.59
N CYS A 42 9.90 -10.13 7.43
CA CYS A 42 10.37 -10.41 8.79
C CYS A 42 9.33 -10.01 9.84
N ALA A 43 9.59 -10.33 11.11
CA ALA A 43 8.68 -10.00 12.23
C ALA A 43 8.38 -8.50 12.34
N THR A 44 9.31 -7.63 11.93
CA THR A 44 9.10 -6.18 11.91
C THR A 44 8.14 -5.77 10.80
N CYS A 45 8.37 -6.23 9.57
CA CYS A 45 7.50 -5.94 8.43
C CYS A 45 6.10 -6.50 8.61
N ALA A 46 5.97 -7.66 9.24
CA ALA A 46 4.69 -8.31 9.49
C ALA A 46 3.67 -7.40 10.18
N ARG A 47 4.13 -6.43 10.99
CA ARG A 47 3.26 -5.45 11.67
C ARG A 47 2.57 -4.49 10.71
N GLU A 48 3.12 -4.27 9.52
CA GLU A 48 2.57 -3.40 8.48
C GLU A 48 1.63 -4.16 7.54
N TRP A 49 1.59 -5.50 7.62
CA TRP A 49 0.78 -6.35 6.75
C TRP A 49 -0.64 -6.61 7.32
N THR A 50 -1.28 -5.57 7.84
CA THR A 50 -2.57 -5.68 8.55
C THR A 50 -3.77 -5.78 7.63
N ASP A 51 -3.65 -5.32 6.39
CA ASP A 51 -4.70 -5.38 5.36
C ASP A 51 -4.57 -6.57 4.40
N TYR A 52 -3.55 -7.40 4.60
CA TYR A 52 -3.29 -8.56 3.76
C TYR A 52 -4.04 -9.78 4.31
N GLU A 53 -4.72 -10.48 3.42
CA GLU A 53 -5.25 -11.82 3.69
C GLU A 53 -4.21 -12.86 3.31
N PHE A 54 -3.97 -13.86 4.16
CA PHE A 54 -2.96 -14.88 3.92
C PHE A 54 -3.63 -16.21 3.59
N GLY A 55 -3.12 -16.90 2.57
CA GLY A 55 -3.61 -18.24 2.22
C GLY A 55 -3.16 -19.33 3.20
N ASP A 56 -2.06 -19.09 3.90
CA ASP A 56 -1.43 -20.00 4.87
C ASP A 56 -1.42 -19.38 6.28
N ASP A 57 -1.14 -20.19 7.32
CA ASP A 57 -0.94 -19.71 8.68
C ASP A 57 0.26 -18.74 8.74
N PHE A 58 -0.04 -17.44 8.86
CA PHE A 58 0.98 -16.40 8.98
C PHE A 58 1.57 -16.40 10.40
N PRO A 59 2.90 -16.61 10.57
CA PRO A 59 3.49 -16.97 11.86
C PRO A 59 3.80 -15.77 12.77
N PHE A 60 3.43 -14.55 12.37
CA PHE A 60 3.72 -13.34 13.11
C PHE A 60 2.45 -12.67 13.63
N GLU A 61 2.56 -12.06 14.81
CA GLU A 61 1.48 -11.25 15.38
C GLU A 61 1.21 -10.03 14.48
N ARG A 62 -0.05 -9.84 14.11
CA ARG A 62 -0.48 -8.70 13.30
C ARG A 62 -0.64 -7.46 14.18
N GLY A 63 -0.20 -6.32 13.67
CA GLY A 63 -0.51 -5.02 14.28
C GLY A 63 -2.02 -4.73 14.26
N PRO A 64 -2.48 -3.71 15.01
CA PRO A 64 -3.86 -3.25 14.90
C PRO A 64 -4.14 -2.78 13.47
N ARG A 65 -5.27 -3.21 12.91
CA ARG A 65 -5.75 -2.72 11.62
C ARG A 65 -6.28 -1.31 11.80
N ILE A 66 -5.50 -0.32 11.38
CA ILE A 66 -5.89 1.09 11.39
C ILE A 66 -6.20 1.49 9.95
N THR A 67 -7.44 1.90 9.71
CA THR A 67 -7.88 2.41 8.42
C THR A 67 -7.73 3.92 8.34
N VAL A 68 -7.69 4.45 7.13
CA VAL A 68 -7.70 5.89 6.86
C VAL A 68 -8.96 6.53 7.42
N ARG A 69 -10.09 5.82 7.40
CA ARG A 69 -11.33 6.27 8.05
C ARG A 69 -11.17 6.44 9.56
N ASP A 70 -10.52 5.49 10.23
CA ASP A 70 -10.26 5.60 11.67
C ASP A 70 -9.41 6.84 11.99
N LEU A 71 -8.42 7.15 11.13
CA LEU A 71 -7.59 8.35 11.27
C LEU A 71 -8.37 9.65 11.02
N ILE A 72 -9.33 9.64 10.08
CA ILE A 72 -10.23 10.78 9.84
C ILE A 72 -11.16 10.99 11.04
N GLU A 73 -11.78 9.92 11.53
CA GLU A 73 -12.69 9.96 12.68
C GLU A 73 -11.98 10.37 13.97
N ALA A 74 -10.71 9.97 14.14
CA ALA A 74 -9.86 10.41 15.23
C ALA A 74 -9.34 11.87 15.07
N GLY A 75 -9.64 12.53 13.94
CA GLY A 75 -9.19 13.89 13.65
C GLY A 75 -7.68 14.03 13.40
N GLN A 76 -6.99 12.92 13.13
CA GLN A 76 -5.54 12.90 12.88
C GLN A 76 -5.19 13.33 11.46
N ILE A 77 -6.09 13.08 10.51
CA ILE A 77 -5.96 13.52 9.10
C ILE A 77 -7.30 14.06 8.61
N GLN A 78 -7.27 14.97 7.63
CA GLN A 78 -8.48 15.55 7.04
C GLN A 78 -8.66 15.13 5.59
N VAL A 79 -9.90 14.99 5.15
CA VAL A 79 -10.23 14.77 3.74
C VAL A 79 -9.64 15.90 2.89
N GLY A 80 -9.02 15.55 1.76
CA GLY A 80 -8.32 16.47 0.87
C GLY A 80 -6.88 16.80 1.29
N THR A 81 -6.42 16.31 2.46
CA THR A 81 -5.01 16.47 2.86
C THR A 81 -4.12 15.72 1.88
N VAL A 82 -3.08 16.39 1.41
CA VAL A 82 -2.00 15.77 0.63
C VAL A 82 -0.94 15.29 1.61
N LEU A 83 -0.80 13.98 1.75
CA LEU A 83 0.28 13.34 2.48
C LEU A 83 1.47 13.16 1.55
N THR A 84 2.65 13.56 2.00
CA THR A 84 3.91 13.34 1.28
C THR A 84 4.76 12.37 2.08
N ASN A 85 5.51 11.52 1.37
CA ASN A 85 6.47 10.66 2.03
C ASN A 85 7.80 11.43 2.15
N ASP A 86 8.21 11.77 3.38
CA ASP A 86 9.47 12.47 3.69
C ASP A 86 10.73 11.74 3.17
N SER A 87 10.61 10.50 2.72
CA SER A 87 11.71 9.63 2.26
C SER A 87 12.12 9.87 0.79
N HIS A 88 12.38 11.13 0.39
CA HIS A 88 12.94 11.47 -0.95
C HIS A 88 12.15 10.96 -2.17
N SER A 89 10.84 10.77 -2.05
CA SER A 89 10.00 10.30 -3.15
C SER A 89 8.95 11.35 -3.50
N GLU A 90 8.77 11.64 -4.79
CA GLU A 90 7.71 12.52 -5.33
C GLU A 90 6.29 11.94 -5.14
N ALA A 91 6.20 10.82 -4.44
CA ALA A 91 4.96 10.14 -4.18
C ALA A 91 4.16 10.89 -3.10
N SER A 92 3.01 11.38 -3.53
CA SER A 92 1.99 11.97 -2.67
C SER A 92 0.71 11.15 -2.72
N ALA A 93 -0.05 11.22 -1.63
CA ALA A 93 -1.36 10.60 -1.51
C ALA A 93 -2.36 11.65 -1.05
N VAL A 94 -3.56 11.65 -1.63
CA VAL A 94 -4.66 12.52 -1.23
C VAL A 94 -5.66 11.72 -0.42
N VAL A 95 -6.04 12.22 0.76
CA VAL A 95 -7.10 11.63 1.57
C VAL A 95 -8.45 11.83 0.87
N THR A 96 -9.12 10.76 0.50
CA THR A 96 -10.42 10.80 -0.18
C THR A 96 -11.57 10.81 0.83
N GLY A 97 -12.72 11.39 0.44
CA GLY A 97 -13.86 11.61 1.35
C GLY A 97 -14.57 10.34 1.85
N ASP A 98 -14.27 9.21 1.24
CA ASP A 98 -14.72 7.87 1.59
C ASP A 98 -13.78 7.14 2.57
N GLY A 99 -12.68 7.77 2.99
CA GLY A 99 -11.71 7.15 3.88
C GLY A 99 -10.69 6.26 3.15
N GLY A 100 -10.19 6.72 2.00
CA GLY A 100 -9.08 6.11 1.28
C GLY A 100 -7.91 7.08 1.09
N LEU A 101 -6.75 6.54 0.71
CA LEU A 101 -5.57 7.29 0.29
C LEU A 101 -5.36 7.06 -1.19
N MET A 102 -5.64 8.08 -1.99
CA MET A 102 -5.43 8.07 -3.43
C MET A 102 -4.01 8.51 -3.76
N LEU A 103 -3.19 7.61 -4.26
CA LEU A 103 -1.88 7.89 -4.81
C LEU A 103 -1.99 8.67 -6.13
N THR A 104 -0.91 9.32 -6.54
CA THR A 104 -0.82 10.07 -7.81
C THR A 104 -1.06 9.22 -9.07
N ASP A 105 -0.88 7.90 -8.98
CA ASP A 105 -1.18 6.96 -10.07
C ASP A 105 -2.64 6.46 -10.08
N GLY A 106 -3.49 6.98 -9.20
CA GLY A 106 -4.92 6.66 -9.12
C GLY A 106 -5.26 5.45 -8.23
N ARG A 107 -4.26 4.79 -7.61
CA ARG A 107 -4.50 3.71 -6.65
C ARG A 107 -5.03 4.26 -5.34
N ILE A 108 -6.09 3.65 -4.80
CA ILE A 108 -6.76 4.04 -3.56
C ILE A 108 -6.61 2.90 -2.54
N TYR A 109 -6.01 3.21 -1.39
CA TYR A 109 -5.84 2.27 -0.29
C TYR A 109 -6.63 2.70 0.94
N SER A 110 -7.35 1.78 1.56
CA SER A 110 -8.03 2.01 2.84
C SER A 110 -7.10 2.03 4.05
N ASN A 111 -5.86 1.53 3.89
CA ASN A 111 -4.88 1.41 4.97
C ASN A 111 -3.60 2.21 4.65
N PRO A 112 -3.12 3.04 5.59
CA PRO A 112 -1.92 3.84 5.41
C PRO A 112 -0.66 3.03 5.14
N SER A 113 -0.48 1.88 5.81
CA SER A 113 0.68 1.01 5.62
C SER A 113 0.71 0.44 4.20
N ALA A 114 -0.44 -0.02 3.69
CA ALA A 114 -0.55 -0.48 2.30
C ALA A 114 -0.21 0.63 1.30
N ALA A 115 -0.69 1.85 1.53
CA ALA A 115 -0.36 3.02 0.71
C ALA A 115 1.14 3.34 0.73
N ALA A 116 1.77 3.38 1.91
CA ALA A 116 3.20 3.66 2.07
C ALA A 116 4.07 2.60 1.37
N HIS A 117 3.67 1.33 1.46
CA HIS A 117 4.32 0.21 0.79
C HIS A 117 4.22 0.31 -0.74
N ALA A 118 3.05 0.66 -1.25
CA ALA A 118 2.83 0.86 -2.68
C ALA A 118 3.68 1.99 -3.27
N VAL A 119 3.89 3.05 -2.47
CA VAL A 119 4.76 4.19 -2.80
C VAL A 119 6.24 3.77 -2.87
N ARG A 120 6.75 2.98 -1.90
CA ARG A 120 8.16 2.54 -1.90
C ARG A 120 8.58 1.81 -3.17
N ARG A 121 7.66 1.09 -3.83
CA ARG A 121 7.93 0.45 -5.13
C ARG A 121 8.06 1.42 -6.29
N MET A 122 7.37 2.56 -6.27
CA MET A 122 7.54 3.59 -7.30
C MET A 122 8.96 4.16 -7.24
N SER A 123 9.46 4.41 -6.03
CA SER A 123 10.82 4.92 -5.80
C SER A 123 11.91 3.89 -6.08
N SER A 124 11.55 2.61 -6.15
CA SER A 124 12.48 1.49 -6.39
C SER A 124 12.35 0.92 -7.82
N GLY A 125 11.69 1.63 -8.73
CA GLY A 125 11.56 1.19 -10.12
C GLY A 125 12.92 1.14 -10.84
N PRO A 126 13.23 0.08 -11.60
CA PRO A 126 14.39 0.07 -12.49
C PRO A 126 14.20 1.17 -13.54
N GLY A 127 15.29 1.88 -13.87
CA GLY A 127 15.24 2.87 -14.96
C GLY A 127 14.70 2.24 -16.25
N GLY A 128 13.72 2.90 -16.86
CA GLY A 128 13.22 2.56 -18.19
C GLY A 128 11.92 3.31 -18.52
N PRO A 129 11.89 4.18 -19.55
CA PRO A 129 10.65 4.74 -20.06
C PRO A 129 9.92 3.66 -20.87
N ASP A 130 8.77 3.19 -20.39
CA ASP A 130 7.82 2.47 -21.23
C ASP A 130 7.20 3.47 -22.20
N THR A 131 7.85 3.63 -23.34
CA THR A 131 7.28 4.25 -24.54
C THR A 131 6.05 3.47 -24.98
N CYS A 132 4.91 4.14 -25.05
CA CYS A 132 3.74 3.66 -25.79
C CYS A 132 4.13 3.44 -27.27
N PRO A 133 3.91 2.26 -27.87
CA PRO A 133 3.95 2.14 -29.31
C PRO A 133 2.64 2.68 -29.92
N ASP A 134 2.80 3.36 -31.06
CA ASP A 134 1.76 3.88 -31.96
C ASP A 134 0.91 2.75 -32.58
#